data_AF-A0A3Q9NDW8-F1
#
_entry.id   AF-A0A3Q9NDW8-F1
#
_cell.length_a   1.000
_cell.length_b   1.000
_cell.length_c   1.000
_cell.angle_alpha   90.00
_cell.angle_beta   90.00
_cell.angle_gamma   90.00
#
_symmetry.space_group_name_H-M   'P 1'
#
loop_
_entity.id
_entity.type
_entity.pdbx_description
1 polymer ?
#
loop_
_entity_poly.entity_id
_entity_poly.type
_entity_poly.pdbx_seq_one_letter_code
_entity_poly.pdbx_strand_id
1 'polypeptide(L)' 'MLGDGNQAMSTIPGFNQIQFEGFCRFIDQGLTEELYK' A
#
# COMPACT_ATOMS: atom_id res chain seq x y z
N MET A 1 -15.20 -12.17 6.96
CA MET A 1 -14.66 -11.57 5.72
C MET A 1 -14.53 -10.08 5.98
N LEU A 2 -13.36 -9.49 5.76
CA LEU A 2 -13.10 -8.06 6.03
C LEU A 2 -14.09 -7.23 5.21
N GLY A 3 -15.11 -6.72 5.91
CA GLY A 3 -16.26 -6.07 5.30
C GLY A 3 -15.86 -4.76 4.63
N ASP A 4 -16.28 -4.64 3.38
CA ASP A 4 -16.82 -3.47 2.65
C ASP A 4 -16.11 -2.10 2.69
N GLY A 5 -15.36 -1.74 3.73
CA GLY A 5 -14.68 -0.44 3.86
C GLY A 5 -13.62 -0.19 2.77
N ASN A 6 -13.04 -1.25 2.20
CA ASN A 6 -12.08 -1.14 1.11
C ASN A 6 -12.75 -1.02 -0.28
N GLN A 7 -14.04 -1.35 -0.43
CA GLN A 7 -14.72 -1.21 -1.73
C GLN A 7 -14.87 0.26 -2.10
N ALA A 8 -15.28 1.11 -1.15
CA ALA A 8 -15.43 2.55 -1.36
C ALA A 8 -14.09 3.26 -1.60
N MET A 9 -12.98 2.74 -1.08
CA MET A 9 -11.64 3.25 -1.37
C MET A 9 -11.13 2.77 -2.74
N SER A 10 -11.44 1.54 -3.15
CA SER A 10 -11.06 0.99 -4.46
C SER A 10 -11.78 1.68 -5.63
N THR A 11 -12.94 2.30 -5.40
CA THR A 11 -13.64 3.11 -6.41
C THR A 11 -13.01 4.49 -6.63
N ILE A 12 -12.10 4.94 -5.76
CA ILE A 12 -11.36 6.18 -5.93
C ILE A 12 -10.33 5.95 -7.05
N PRO A 13 -10.44 6.65 -8.20
CA PRO A 13 -9.52 6.45 -9.31
C PRO A 13 -8.08 6.75 -8.88
N GLY A 14 -7.15 5.85 -9.19
CA GLY A 14 -5.73 6.02 -8.86
C GLY A 14 -5.35 5.68 -7.41
N PHE A 15 -6.30 5.48 -6.50
CA PHE A 15 -6.00 5.14 -5.10
C PHE A 15 -5.22 3.82 -4.97
N ASN A 16 -5.64 2.79 -5.72
CA ASN A 16 -4.95 1.51 -5.76
C ASN A 16 -3.53 1.63 -6.33
N GLN A 17 -3.30 2.56 -7.27
CA GLN A 17 -1.96 2.79 -7.85
C GLN A 17 -1.03 3.45 -6.82
N ILE A 18 -1.52 4.47 -6.10
CA ILE A 18 -0.74 5.16 -5.06
C ILE A 18 -0.42 4.22 -3.89
N GLN A 19 -1.37 3.40 -3.44
CA GLN A 19 -1.13 2.41 -2.39
C GLN A 19 -0.10 1.36 -2.83
N PHE A 20 -0.21 0.88 -4.07
CA PHE A 20 0.72 -0.11 -4.60
C PHE A 20 2.13 0.46 -4.77
N GLU A 21 2.27 1.67 -5.29
CA GLU A 21 3.56 2.36 -5.43
C GLU A 21 4.21 2.63 -4.07
N GLY A 22 3.43 3.10 -3.09
CA GLY A 22 3.89 3.28 -1.71
C GLY A 22 4.35 1.95 -1.07
N PHE A 23 3.64 0.86 -1.35
CA PHE A 23 4.01 -0.47 -0.90
C PHE A 23 5.30 -0.96 -1.56
N CYS A 24 5.44 -0.82 -2.88
CA CYS A 24 6.68 -1.17 -3.59
C CYS A 24 7.88 -0.40 -3.05
N ARG A 25 7.75 0.93 -2.86
CA ARG A 25 8.82 1.75 -2.28
C ARG A 25 9.18 1.30 -0.86
N PHE A 26 8.20 0.90 -0.06
CA PHE A 26 8.45 0.37 1.26
C PHE A 26 9.25 -0.94 1.20
N ILE A 27 8.89 -1.88 0.32
CA ILE A 27 9.65 -3.14 0.17
C ILE A 27 11.07 -2.90 -0.35
N ASP A 28 11.25 -1.99 -1.30
CA ASP A 28 12.56 -1.77 -1.94
C ASP A 28 13.55 -1.05 -1.02
N GLN A 29 13.08 -0.08 -0.23
CA GLN A 29 13.95 0.82 0.53
C GLN A 29 13.68 0.72 2.04
N GLY A 30 12.41 0.86 2.44
CA GLY A 30 12.03 0.92 3.85
C GLY A 30 12.21 -0.41 4.60
N LEU A 31 12.00 -1.56 3.94
CA LEU A 31 12.15 -2.87 4.55
C LEU A 31 13.61 -3.16 4.86
N THR A 32 14.50 -2.83 3.93
CA THR A 32 15.95 -2.91 4.14
C THR A 32 16.36 -2.05 5.33
N GLU A 33 15.91 -0.79 5.40
CA GLU A 33 16.20 0.10 6.54
C GLU A 33 15.69 -0.46 7.88
N GLU A 34 14.48 -1.03 7.91
CA GLU A 34 13.91 -1.60 9.14
C GLU A 34 14.59 -2.89 9.57
N LEU A 35 15.12 -3.69 8.65
CA LEU A 35 15.85 -4.93 8.95
C LEU A 35 17.27 -4.69 9.49
N TYR A 36 17.87 -3.54 9.21
CA TYR A 36 19.22 -3.17 9.64
C TYR A 36 19.25 -2.15 10.79
N LYS A 37 18.11 -1.93 11.43
CA LYS A 37 17.92 -1.04 12.58
C LYS A 37 18.19 -1.74 13.91
#